data_AF-A0A4U6JVZ0-F1
#
_entry.id   AF-A0A4U6JVZ0-F1
#
_cell.length_a   1.000
_cell.length_b   1.000
_cell.length_c   1.000
_cell.angle_alpha   90.00
_cell.angle_beta   90.00
_cell.angle_gamma   90.00
#
_symmetry.space_group_name_H-M   'P 1'
#
loop_
_entity.id
_entity.type
_entity.pdbx_description
1 polymer ?
#
loop_
_entity_poly.entity_id
_entity_poly.type
_entity_poly.pdbx_seq_one_letter_code
_entity_poly.pdbx_strand_id
1 'polypeptide(L)'
;SQFKSASFRKLLDEHQLLASYSKPGYPYDNAVTEVFFKYLKQREINRRTYHSIQEVQLSCFEYIEQFYNNYNPHSANNGLTPNQKEENYFKKI
;
A
#
# COMPACT_ATOMS: atom_id res chain seq x y z
N SER A 1 -13.03 -1.27 -15.88
CA SER A 1 -12.05 -1.24 -14.77
C SER A 1 -12.79 -1.50 -13.47
N GLN A 2 -12.28 -2.37 -12.60
CA GLN A 2 -12.92 -2.73 -11.32
C GLN A 2 -13.15 -1.48 -10.44
N PHE A 3 -12.20 -0.55 -10.42
CA PHE A 3 -12.28 0.72 -9.67
C PHE A 3 -13.25 1.76 -10.25
N LYS A 4 -13.84 1.54 -11.44
CA LYS A 4 -14.88 2.40 -12.03
C LYS A 4 -16.24 1.70 -12.15
N SER A 5 -16.36 0.51 -11.54
CA SER A 5 -17.61 -0.25 -11.57
C SER A 5 -18.70 0.43 -10.74
N ALA A 6 -19.97 0.20 -11.12
CA ALA A 6 -21.12 0.74 -10.39
C ALA A 6 -21.17 0.23 -8.94
N SER A 7 -20.83 -1.04 -8.71
CA SER A 7 -20.76 -1.64 -7.38
C SER A 7 -19.71 -0.98 -6.49
N PHE A 8 -18.51 -0.72 -7.02
CA PHE A 8 -17.46 -0.02 -6.28
C PHE A 8 -17.86 1.42 -5.96
N ARG A 9 -18.50 2.13 -6.91
CA ARG A 9 -18.96 3.50 -6.67
C ARG A 9 -20.05 3.57 -5.60
N LYS A 10 -21.00 2.64 -5.62
CA LYS A 10 -22.03 2.53 -4.57
C LYS A 10 -21.41 2.36 -3.19
N LEU A 11 -20.39 1.51 -3.06
CA LEU A 11 -19.67 1.31 -1.81
C LEU A 11 -19.00 2.61 -1.30
N LEU A 12 -18.37 3.36 -2.20
CA LEU A 12 -17.76 4.65 -1.82
C LEU A 12 -18.81 5.66 -1.36
N ASP A 13 -19.93 5.76 -2.07
CA ASP A 13 -21.03 6.67 -1.73
C ASP A 13 -21.64 6.30 -0.35
N GLU A 14 -21.80 5.00 -0.04
CA GLU A 14 -22.28 4.49 1.26
C GLU A 14 -21.36 4.90 2.42
N HIS A 15 -20.05 4.97 2.19
CA HIS A 15 -19.06 5.35 3.19
C HIS A 15 -18.64 6.83 3.13
N GLN A 16 -19.31 7.65 2.32
CA GLN A 16 -18.99 9.07 2.12
C GLN A 16 -17.54 9.30 1.67
N LEU A 17 -16.99 8.37 0.88
CA LEU A 17 -15.62 8.42 0.37
C LEU A 17 -15.58 9.02 -1.04
N LEU A 18 -14.66 9.96 -1.26
CA LEU A 18 -14.44 10.53 -2.58
C LEU A 18 -13.42 9.67 -3.37
N ALA A 19 -13.83 9.17 -4.54
CA ALA A 19 -12.89 8.53 -5.46
C ALA A 19 -11.96 9.56 -6.09
N SER A 20 -10.66 9.49 -5.80
CA SER A 20 -9.63 10.28 -6.48
C SER A 20 -8.97 9.44 -7.56
N TYR A 21 -9.21 9.79 -8.83
CA TYR A 21 -8.53 9.19 -9.97
C TYR A 21 -7.54 10.19 -10.56
N SER A 22 -6.29 9.76 -10.73
CA SER A 22 -5.28 10.55 -11.44
C SER A 22 -5.74 10.89 -12.84
N LYS A 23 -5.37 12.10 -13.30
CA LYS A 23 -5.58 12.50 -14.69
C LYS A 23 -4.74 11.61 -15.60
N PRO A 24 -5.21 11.31 -16.83
CA PRO A 24 -4.36 10.67 -17.83
C PRO A 24 -3.04 11.44 -18.00
N GLY A 25 -1.91 10.73 -17.97
CA GLY A 25 -0.57 11.33 -18.09
C GLY A 25 0.08 11.77 -16.78
N TYR A 26 -0.49 11.45 -15.61
CA TYR A 26 0.08 11.77 -14.29
C TYR A 26 0.53 10.48 -13.56
N PRO A 27 1.68 9.89 -13.94
CA PRO A 27 2.16 8.64 -13.32
C PRO A 27 2.66 8.84 -11.88
N TYR A 28 3.01 10.07 -11.50
CA TYR A 28 3.61 10.37 -10.19
C TYR A 28 2.68 10.09 -9.01
N ASP A 29 1.36 10.23 -9.21
CA ASP A 29 0.35 9.96 -8.18
C ASP A 29 0.38 8.50 -7.72
N ASN A 30 0.76 7.57 -8.61
CA ASN A 30 0.84 6.14 -8.31
C ASN A 30 2.25 5.68 -7.92
N ALA A 31 3.25 6.56 -7.98
CA ALA A 31 4.65 6.19 -7.82
C ALA A 31 4.94 5.53 -6.46
N VAL A 32 4.29 5.98 -5.38
CA VAL A 32 4.46 5.39 -4.03
C VAL A 32 3.99 3.94 -4.01
N THR A 33 2.81 3.68 -4.56
CA THR A 33 2.23 2.34 -4.68
C THR A 33 3.06 1.43 -5.57
N GLU A 34 3.56 1.94 -6.70
CA GLU A 34 4.44 1.18 -7.60
C GLU A 34 5.74 0.77 -6.92
N VAL A 35 6.35 1.69 -6.18
CA VAL A 35 7.58 1.43 -5.41
C VAL A 35 7.32 0.39 -4.32
N PHE A 36 6.19 0.46 -3.61
CA PHE A 36 5.79 -0.56 -2.65
C PHE A 36 5.73 -1.95 -3.29
N PHE A 37 4.97 -2.12 -4.38
CA PHE A 37 4.81 -3.42 -5.01
C PHE A 37 6.11 -3.93 -5.63
N LYS A 38 6.97 -3.05 -6.16
CA LYS A 38 8.30 -3.42 -6.64
C LYS A 38 9.13 -4.07 -5.53
N TYR A 39 9.19 -3.44 -4.36
CA TYR A 39 9.99 -3.96 -3.25
C TYR A 39 9.36 -5.16 -2.56
N LEU A 40 8.03 -5.23 -2.44
CA LEU A 40 7.33 -6.43 -1.95
C LEU A 40 7.70 -7.64 -2.81
N LYS A 41 7.60 -7.50 -4.14
CA LYS A 41 7.95 -8.59 -5.07
C LYS A 41 9.42 -8.97 -4.95
N GLN A 42 10.32 -8.00 -4.98
CA GLN A 42 11.76 -8.24 -4.96
C GLN A 42 12.24 -8.86 -3.64
N ARG A 43 11.73 -8.36 -2.50
CA ARG A 43 12.25 -8.71 -1.17
C ARG A 43 11.56 -9.92 -0.56
N GLU A 44 10.34 -10.23 -0.97
CA GLU A 44 9.53 -11.28 -0.35
C GLU A 44 9.02 -12.30 -1.39
N ILE A 45 8.15 -11.88 -2.31
CA ILE A 45 7.42 -12.81 -3.18
C ILE A 45 8.35 -13.61 -4.09
N ASN A 46 9.31 -12.97 -4.76
CA ASN A 46 10.17 -13.63 -5.73
C ASN A 46 11.25 -14.53 -5.10
N ARG A 47 11.35 -14.56 -3.77
CA ARG A 47 12.38 -15.32 -3.03
C ARG A 47 11.84 -16.60 -2.41
N ARG A 48 10.54 -16.86 -2.55
CA ARG A 48 9.85 -18.01 -1.95
C ARG A 48 9.05 -18.75 -3.02
N THR A 49 8.91 -20.06 -2.82
CA THR A 49 7.93 -20.86 -3.55
C THR A 49 6.72 -21.04 -2.66
N TYR A 50 5.53 -20.79 -3.20
CA TYR A 50 4.27 -20.92 -2.48
C TYR A 50 3.49 -22.12 -3.01
N HIS A 51 2.87 -22.87 -2.11
CA HIS A 51 2.05 -24.03 -2.41
C HIS A 51 0.55 -23.75 -2.28
N SER A 52 0.18 -22.60 -1.71
CA SER A 52 -1.21 -22.19 -1.56
C SER A 52 -1.37 -20.66 -1.58
N ILE A 53 -2.60 -20.19 -1.83
CA ILE A 53 -2.93 -18.76 -1.76
C ILE A 53 -2.81 -18.26 -0.30
N GLN A 54 -3.13 -19.12 0.66
CA GLN A 54 -3.05 -18.82 2.09
C GLN A 54 -1.61 -18.49 2.50
N GLU A 55 -0.61 -19.21 1.98
CA GLU A 55 0.79 -18.91 2.23
C GLU A 55 1.21 -17.55 1.63
N VAL A 56 0.73 -17.22 0.43
CA VAL A 56 0.98 -15.91 -0.19
C VAL A 56 0.36 -14.80 0.66
N GLN A 57 -0.87 -15.00 1.15
CA GLN A 57 -1.56 -14.04 2.01
C GLN A 57 -0.81 -13.82 3.32
N LEU A 58 -0.35 -14.90 3.96
CA LEU A 58 0.44 -14.82 5.20
C LEU A 58 1.76 -14.07 4.96
N SER A 59 2.49 -14.41 3.91
CA SER A 59 3.74 -13.73 3.56
C SER A 59 3.54 -12.24 3.25
N CYS A 60 2.45 -11.87 2.55
CA CYS A 60 2.10 -10.47 2.34
C CYS A 60 1.82 -9.76 3.67
N PHE A 61 1.05 -10.40 4.56
CA PHE A 61 0.72 -9.85 5.87
C PHE A 61 1.97 -9.65 6.73
N GLU A 62 2.82 -10.68 6.85
CA GLU A 62 4.09 -10.61 7.57
C GLU A 62 4.99 -9.51 7.01
N TYR A 63 5.12 -9.41 5.70
CA TYR A 63 5.91 -8.36 5.08
C TYR A 63 5.38 -6.95 5.40
N ILE A 64 4.06 -6.75 5.34
CA ILE A 64 3.45 -5.44 5.57
C ILE A 64 3.55 -5.06 7.05
N GLU A 65 3.04 -5.92 7.93
CA GLU A 65 2.90 -5.64 9.35
C GLU A 65 4.22 -5.78 10.11
N GLN A 66 4.99 -6.85 9.87
CA GLN A 66 6.19 -7.10 10.64
C GLN A 66 7.45 -6.44 10.07
N PHE A 67 7.43 -5.93 8.83
CA PHE A 67 8.63 -5.34 8.23
C PHE A 67 8.39 -3.96 7.65
N TYR A 68 7.51 -3.82 6.66
CA TYR A 68 7.36 -2.57 5.90
C TYR A 68 6.89 -1.42 6.80
N ASN A 69 5.81 -1.61 7.55
CA ASN A 69 5.21 -0.56 8.38
C ASN A 69 6.04 -0.25 9.64
N ASN A 70 6.71 -1.27 10.20
CA ASN A 70 7.35 -1.17 11.52
C ASN A 70 8.88 -1.00 11.50
N TYR A 71 9.59 -1.45 10.46
CA TYR A 71 11.06 -1.52 10.48
C TYR A 71 11.76 -0.98 9.23
N ASN A 72 11.03 -0.66 8.15
CA ASN A 72 11.64 -0.18 6.91
C ASN A 72 11.55 1.35 6.81
N PRO A 73 12.61 2.11 7.17
CA PRO A 73 12.62 3.56 7.03
C PRO A 73 12.67 3.95 5.55
N HIS A 74 11.95 5.02 5.20
CA HIS A 74 11.89 5.55 3.84
C HIS A 74 12.50 6.94 3.75
N SER A 75 13.30 7.20 2.70
CA SER A 75 13.82 8.55 2.42
C SER A 75 12.68 9.56 2.19
N ALA A 76 11.60 9.15 1.54
CA ALA A 76 10.37 9.94 1.38
C ALA A 76 9.71 10.32 2.73
N ASN A 77 9.95 9.54 3.79
CA ASN A 77 9.45 9.79 5.13
C ASN A 77 10.50 10.46 6.05
N ASN A 78 11.57 11.04 5.48
CA ASN A 78 12.70 11.60 6.23
C ASN A 78 13.39 10.57 7.14
N GLY A 79 13.49 9.32 6.67
CA GLY A 79 14.12 8.24 7.42
C GLY A 79 13.23 7.61 8.50
N LEU A 80 11.95 7.96 8.55
CA LEU A 80 10.97 7.33 9.45
C LEU A 80 10.30 6.12 8.78
N THR A 81 9.84 5.18 9.60
CA THR A 81 8.95 4.11 9.14
C THR A 81 7.55 4.66 8.84
N PRO A 82 6.72 3.95 8.05
CA PRO A 82 5.33 4.36 7.80
C PRO A 82 4.55 4.61 9.09
N ASN A 83 4.62 3.70 10.07
CA ASN A 83 3.91 3.85 11.34
C ASN A 83 4.40 5.05 12.16
N GLN A 84 5.72 5.28 12.21
CA GLN A 84 6.27 6.48 12.88
C GLN A 84 5.83 7.77 12.19
N LYS A 85 5.76 7.76 10.86
CA LYS A 85 5.32 8.92 10.07
C LYS A 85 3.84 9.23 10.34
N GLU A 86 3.01 8.21 10.38
CA GLU A 86 1.58 8.31 10.69
C GLU A 86 1.34 8.79 12.13
N GLU A 87 2.01 8.19 13.11
CA GLU A 87 1.92 8.59 14.52
C GLU A 87 2.32 10.05 14.71
N ASN A 88 3.41 10.48 14.08
CA ASN A 88 3.86 11.88 14.12
C ASN A 88 2.91 12.85 13.42
N TYR A 89 2.13 12.39 12.44
CA TYR A 89 1.11 13.20 11.79
C TYR A 89 -0.06 13.43 12.75
N PHE A 90 -0.60 12.37 13.36
CA PHE A 90 -1.74 12.48 14.28
C PHE A 90 -1.40 13.16 15.61
N LYS A 91 -0.16 13.06 16.11
CA LYS A 91 0.27 13.82 17.30
C LYS A 91 0.34 15.33 17.10
N LYS A 92 0.38 15.81 15.85
CA LYS A 92 0.45 17.24 15.51
C LYS A 92 -0.93 17.87 15.28
N ILE A 93 -1.97 17.04 15.17
CA ILE A 93 -3.37 17.44 15.07
C ILE A 93 -3.92 17.56 16.48
#